data_AF-A0A8S1HKH5-F1
#
_entry.id   AF-A0A8S1HKH5-F1
#
_cell.length_a   1.000
_cell.length_b   1.000
_cell.length_c   1.000
_cell.angle_alpha   90.00
_cell.angle_beta   90.00
_cell.angle_gamma   90.00
#
_symmetry.space_group_name_H-M   'P 1'
#
loop_
_entity.id
_entity.type
_entity.pdbx_description
1 polymer ?
#
loop_
_entity_poly.entity_id
_entity_poly.type
_entity_poly.pdbx_seq_one_letter_code
_entity_poly.pdbx_strand_id
1 'polypeptide(L)'
;MVAPSPYPTAIIDCVKSGMTNSEIVKKLKVSRVLVFRTAQRYRHLGTSDDIKRRGFPVTVTTPEAVKAVREKIRRTPERSMRKMSEEYEMSRESIRTIVKDKLKMIPYRMQKGAFLNQKKQDIPDEKGSKAARWHERWLASDDAIYRRENLHCGGEQERPKSSDHRY
;
A
#
# COMPACT_ATOMS: atom_id res chain seq x y z
N MET A 1 26.22 13.31 -1.55
CA MET A 1 25.77 12.71 -2.84
C MET A 1 26.36 13.56 -3.96
N VAL A 2 26.96 12.96 -4.98
CA VAL A 2 27.55 13.71 -6.11
C VAL A 2 26.43 14.11 -7.07
N ALA A 3 26.41 15.37 -7.51
CA ALA A 3 25.43 15.85 -8.47
C ALA A 3 25.54 15.06 -9.80
N PRO A 4 24.43 14.67 -10.43
CA PRO A 4 24.47 13.98 -11.70
C PRO A 4 25.15 14.86 -12.76
N SER A 5 25.90 14.22 -13.66
CA SER A 5 26.52 14.91 -14.79
C SER A 5 25.46 15.58 -15.67
N PRO A 6 25.67 16.82 -16.15
CA PRO A 6 24.69 17.53 -16.97
C PRO A 6 24.63 17.02 -18.42
N TYR A 7 25.67 16.32 -18.89
CA TYR A 7 25.80 15.92 -20.31
C TYR A 7 24.67 15.02 -20.84
N PRO A 8 24.15 14.01 -20.11
CA PRO A 8 23.04 13.19 -20.59
C PRO A 8 21.79 14.01 -20.93
N THR A 9 21.45 15.00 -20.10
CA THR A 9 20.29 15.87 -20.34
C THR A 9 20.49 16.76 -21.56
N ALA A 10 21.65 17.43 -21.66
CA ALA A 10 21.99 18.26 -22.82
C ALA A 10 22.01 17.47 -24.14
N ILE A 11 22.48 16.21 -24.13
CA ILE A 11 22.47 15.35 -25.31
C ILE A 11 21.03 15.04 -25.73
N ILE A 12 20.14 14.76 -24.79
CA ILE A 12 18.73 14.46 -25.07
C ILE A 12 18.02 15.68 -25.67
N ASP A 13 18.29 16.88 -25.16
CA ASP A 13 17.72 18.11 -25.72
C ASP A 13 18.20 18.34 -27.16
N CYS A 14 19.47 18.02 -27.44
CA CYS A 14 19.97 18.07 -28.80
C CYS A 14 19.32 17.03 -29.72
N VAL A 15 19.08 15.82 -29.22
CA VAL A 15 18.37 14.76 -29.96
C VAL A 15 16.92 15.13 -30.22
N LYS A 16 16.23 15.77 -29.26
CA LYS A 16 14.86 16.31 -29.44
C LYS A 16 14.82 17.41 -30.51
N SER A 17 15.89 18.20 -30.59
CA SER A 17 16.06 19.25 -31.60
C SER A 17 16.43 18.70 -33.00
N GLY A 18 16.55 17.39 -33.17
CA GLY A 18 16.83 16.75 -34.46
C GLY A 18 18.30 16.76 -34.91
N MET A 19 19.25 17.15 -34.04
CA MET A 19 20.67 17.17 -34.39
C MET A 19 21.23 15.76 -34.62
N THR A 20 22.20 15.65 -35.53
CA THR A 20 22.91 14.39 -35.76
C THR A 20 23.91 14.11 -34.64
N ASN A 21 24.20 12.84 -34.33
CA ASN A 21 25.15 12.47 -33.26
C ASN A 21 26.53 13.13 -33.43
N SER A 22 26.97 13.33 -34.68
CA SER A 22 28.25 13.97 -35.00
C SER A 22 28.25 15.46 -34.66
N GLU A 23 27.15 16.17 -34.91
CA GLU A 23 26.97 17.57 -34.51
C GLU A 23 26.96 17.72 -33.00
N ILE A 24 26.28 16.82 -32.29
CA ILE A 24 26.21 16.83 -30.83
C ILE A 24 27.60 16.67 -30.21
N VAL A 25 28.41 15.74 -30.73
CA VAL A 25 29.81 15.56 -30.28
C VAL A 25 30.62 16.82 -30.45
N LYS A 26 30.51 17.49 -31.61
CA LYS A 26 31.25 18.73 -31.90
C LYS A 26 30.79 19.88 -31.00
N LYS A 27 29.47 20.01 -30.79
CA LYS A 27 28.84 21.09 -30.00
C LYS A 27 29.15 20.96 -28.50
N LEU A 28 28.94 19.77 -27.95
CA LEU A 28 29.09 19.51 -26.51
C LEU A 28 30.50 19.06 -26.10
N LYS A 29 31.39 18.80 -27.08
CA LYS A 29 32.77 18.32 -26.86
C LYS A 29 32.85 17.10 -25.93
N VAL A 30 31.90 16.18 -26.09
CA VAL A 30 31.78 14.93 -25.30
C VAL A 30 32.16 13.72 -26.14
N SER A 31 32.46 12.60 -25.47
CA SER A 31 32.83 11.38 -26.17
C SER A 31 31.70 10.88 -27.08
N ARG A 32 32.06 10.43 -28.29
CA ARG A 32 31.14 9.83 -29.26
C ARG A 32 30.36 8.64 -28.67
N VAL A 33 31.02 7.87 -27.79
CA VAL A 33 30.41 6.72 -27.09
C VAL A 33 29.32 7.17 -26.13
N LEU A 34 29.53 8.26 -25.39
CA LEU A 34 28.51 8.80 -24.49
C LEU A 34 27.27 9.22 -25.27
N VAL A 35 27.45 10.02 -26.32
CA VAL A 35 26.35 10.51 -27.19
C VAL A 35 25.57 9.35 -27.80
N PHE A 36 26.27 8.35 -28.34
CA PHE A 36 25.62 7.17 -28.91
C PHE A 36 24.81 6.40 -27.85
N ARG A 37 25.39 6.11 -26.68
CA ARG A 37 24.72 5.38 -25.61
C ARG A 37 23.50 6.14 -25.06
N THR A 38 23.61 7.45 -24.87
CA THR A 38 22.48 8.28 -24.39
C THR A 38 21.38 8.41 -25.44
N ALA A 39 21.71 8.64 -26.71
CA ALA A 39 20.73 8.71 -27.79
C ALA A 39 20.01 7.37 -27.99
N GLN A 40 20.75 6.26 -27.99
CA GLN A 40 20.17 4.93 -28.12
C GLN A 40 19.27 4.60 -26.92
N ARG A 41 19.70 4.92 -25.70
CA ARG A 41 18.89 4.76 -24.49
C ARG A 41 17.61 5.60 -24.54
N TYR A 42 17.70 6.86 -24.95
CA TYR A 42 16.54 7.74 -25.11
C TYR A 42 15.54 7.21 -26.14
N ARG A 43 16.02 6.67 -27.27
CA ARG A 43 15.16 6.02 -28.28
C ARG A 43 14.44 4.79 -27.74
N HIS A 44 15.08 4.02 -26.85
CA HIS A 44 14.48 2.81 -26.26
C HIS A 44 13.51 3.09 -25.12
N LEU A 45 13.81 4.07 -24.25
CA LEU A 45 13.02 4.34 -23.03
C LEU A 45 12.09 5.55 -23.14
N GLY A 46 12.34 6.47 -24.08
CA GLY A 46 11.67 7.77 -24.17
C GLY A 46 11.95 8.74 -23.01
N THR A 47 12.74 8.33 -22.02
CA THR A 47 13.00 9.08 -20.78
C THR A 47 14.48 9.44 -20.66
N SER A 48 14.78 10.51 -19.93
CA SER A 48 16.16 10.94 -19.62
C SER A 48 16.83 10.16 -18.50
N ASP A 49 16.07 9.37 -17.77
CA ASP A 49 16.55 8.61 -16.63
C ASP A 49 17.43 7.42 -17.06
N ASP A 50 18.35 7.03 -16.18
CA ASP A 50 19.16 5.84 -16.42
C ASP A 50 18.29 4.57 -16.31
N ILE A 51 18.71 3.52 -17.01
CA ILE A 51 18.08 2.20 -16.89
C ILE A 51 18.28 1.74 -15.46
N LYS A 52 17.17 1.41 -14.78
CA LYS A 52 17.24 0.71 -13.49
C LYS A 52 18.02 -0.58 -13.70
N ARG A 53 19.26 -0.62 -13.20
CA ARG A 53 20.11 -1.81 -13.30
C ARG A 53 19.41 -2.94 -12.57
N ARG A 54 19.36 -4.11 -13.21
CA ARG A 54 18.89 -5.33 -12.55
C ARG A 54 19.81 -5.58 -11.36
N GLY A 55 19.27 -5.52 -10.16
CA GLY A 55 20.00 -5.85 -8.94
C GLY A 55 20.38 -7.32 -8.90
N PHE A 56 21.21 -7.69 -7.92
CA PHE A 56 21.56 -9.08 -7.68
C PHE A 56 20.30 -9.87 -7.25
N PRO A 57 20.05 -11.07 -7.80
CA PRO A 57 18.91 -11.89 -7.38
C PRO A 57 19.10 -12.32 -5.92
N VAL A 58 18.09 -12.10 -5.09
CA VAL A 58 18.12 -12.56 -3.70
C VAL A 58 17.82 -14.05 -3.68
N THR A 59 18.85 -14.88 -3.49
CA THR A 59 18.76 -16.35 -3.54
C THR A 59 18.05 -16.94 -2.32
N VAL A 60 18.24 -16.33 -1.14
CA VAL A 60 17.78 -16.92 0.13
C VAL A 60 16.28 -16.70 0.38
N THR A 61 15.68 -15.64 -0.17
CA THR A 61 14.24 -15.34 0.01
C THR A 61 13.43 -15.72 -1.22
N THR A 62 13.40 -17.01 -1.54
CA THR A 62 12.56 -17.54 -2.61
C THR A 62 11.07 -17.35 -2.28
N PRO A 63 10.18 -17.25 -3.28
CA PRO A 63 8.74 -17.14 -3.04
C PRO A 63 8.18 -18.34 -2.26
N GLU A 64 8.78 -19.52 -2.43
CA GLU A 64 8.44 -20.74 -1.70
C GLU A 64 8.79 -20.64 -0.22
N ALA A 65 10.00 -20.17 0.12
CA ALA A 65 10.40 -19.93 1.51
C ALA A 65 9.49 -18.89 2.18
N VAL A 66 9.13 -17.82 1.46
CA VAL A 66 8.18 -16.81 1.97
C VAL A 66 6.81 -17.42 2.26
N LYS A 67 6.32 -18.30 1.38
CA LYS A 67 5.04 -18.99 1.56
C LYS A 67 5.09 -19.96 2.75
N ALA A 68 6.17 -20.72 2.90
CA ALA A 68 6.38 -21.64 4.02
C ALA A 68 6.39 -20.92 5.37
N VAL A 69 7.17 -19.82 5.48
CA VAL A 69 7.23 -19.00 6.69
C VAL A 69 5.88 -18.36 7.00
N ARG A 70 5.17 -17.83 5.99
CA ARG A 70 3.82 -17.28 6.17
C ARG A 70 2.86 -18.32 6.75
N GLU A 71 2.87 -19.52 6.18
CA GLU A 71 1.99 -20.60 6.61
C GLU A 71 2.34 -21.07 8.03
N LYS A 72 3.62 -21.10 8.39
CA LYS A 72 4.05 -21.43 9.75
C LYS A 72 3.56 -20.41 10.76
N ILE A 73 3.65 -19.12 10.46
CA ILE A 73 3.14 -18.05 11.34
C ILE A 73 1.62 -18.15 11.47
N ARG A 74 0.91 -18.47 10.39
CA ARG A 74 -0.55 -18.67 10.44
C ARG A 74 -0.96 -19.81 11.38
N ARG A 75 -0.23 -20.94 11.34
CA ARG A 75 -0.52 -22.12 12.18
C ARG A 75 -0.08 -21.93 13.63
N THR A 76 1.09 -21.33 13.83
CA THR A 76 1.74 -21.20 15.13
C THR A 76 2.32 -19.78 15.28
N PRO A 77 1.47 -18.76 15.55
CA PRO A 77 1.92 -17.36 15.63
C PRO A 77 2.83 -17.08 16.82
N GLU A 78 2.78 -17.94 17.84
CA GLU A 78 3.57 -17.82 19.07
C GLU A 78 5.06 -18.17 18.84
N ARG A 79 5.40 -18.76 17.70
CA ARG A 79 6.70 -19.37 17.48
C ARG A 79 7.78 -18.33 17.19
N SER A 80 8.90 -18.44 17.91
CA SER A 80 10.05 -17.55 17.73
C SER A 80 10.72 -17.73 16.37
N MET A 81 11.17 -16.62 15.78
CA MET A 81 11.98 -16.62 14.55
C MET A 81 13.26 -17.48 14.65
N ARG A 82 13.85 -17.59 15.85
CA ARG A 82 15.01 -18.48 16.06
C ARG A 82 14.64 -19.95 15.91
N LYS A 83 13.46 -20.35 16.37
CA LYS A 83 13.01 -21.75 16.23
C LYS A 83 12.61 -22.06 14.80
N MET A 84 11.98 -21.11 14.12
CA MET A 84 11.75 -21.24 12.68
C MET A 84 13.08 -21.34 11.90
N SER A 85 14.15 -20.68 12.33
CA SER A 85 15.43 -20.74 11.62
C SER A 85 16.10 -22.11 11.75
N GLU A 86 16.04 -22.70 12.94
CA GLU A 86 16.47 -24.08 13.18
C GLU A 86 15.62 -25.09 12.38
N GLU A 87 14.30 -24.89 12.27
CA GLU A 87 13.38 -25.79 11.56
C GLU A 87 13.52 -25.75 10.02
N TYR A 88 13.81 -24.58 9.45
CA TYR A 88 13.95 -24.39 7.99
C TYR A 88 15.41 -24.37 7.52
N GLU A 89 16.38 -24.59 8.41
CA GLU A 89 17.83 -24.51 8.12
C GLU A 89 18.25 -23.20 7.44
N MET A 90 17.55 -22.12 7.76
CA MET A 90 17.81 -20.78 7.25
C MET A 90 18.52 -19.94 8.28
N SER A 91 19.28 -18.92 7.86
CA SER A 91 19.80 -17.95 8.82
C SER A 91 18.66 -17.17 9.49
N ARG A 92 18.87 -16.81 10.75
CA ARG A 92 17.90 -16.03 11.53
C ARG A 92 17.60 -14.69 10.86
N GLU A 93 18.60 -14.07 10.26
CA GLU A 93 18.53 -12.81 9.51
C GLU A 93 17.62 -12.96 8.31
N SER A 94 17.72 -14.08 7.58
CA SER A 94 16.87 -14.33 6.41
C SER A 94 15.40 -14.47 6.79
N ILE A 95 15.10 -15.20 7.87
CA ILE A 95 13.74 -15.28 8.40
C ILE A 95 13.25 -13.91 8.85
N ARG A 96 14.08 -13.13 9.54
CA ARG A 96 13.74 -11.76 9.95
C ARG A 96 13.40 -10.87 8.75
N THR A 97 14.21 -10.92 7.69
CA THR A 97 13.97 -10.20 6.43
C THR A 97 12.66 -10.64 5.77
N ILE A 98 12.36 -11.95 5.77
CA ILE A 98 11.09 -12.46 5.25
C ILE A 98 9.92 -11.90 6.06
N VAL A 99 9.96 -11.99 7.39
CA VAL A 99 8.86 -11.55 8.25
C VAL A 99 8.67 -10.03 8.17
N LYS A 100 9.75 -9.25 8.28
CA LYS A 100 9.69 -7.79 8.34
C LYS A 100 9.51 -7.14 6.98
N ASP A 101 10.28 -7.54 5.97
CA ASP A 101 10.34 -6.80 4.71
C ASP A 101 9.39 -7.40 3.65
N LYS A 102 9.25 -8.74 3.62
CA LYS A 102 8.38 -9.42 2.64
C LYS A 102 6.95 -9.58 3.12
N LEU A 103 6.74 -10.00 4.36
CA LEU A 103 5.42 -10.21 4.96
C LEU A 103 4.88 -8.95 5.67
N LYS A 104 5.74 -7.97 5.96
CA LYS A 104 5.38 -6.72 6.66
C LYS A 104 4.69 -6.97 8.00
N MET A 105 5.06 -8.06 8.68
CA MET A 105 4.52 -8.42 9.99
C MET A 105 5.37 -7.81 11.10
N ILE A 106 4.70 -7.30 12.13
CA ILE A 106 5.33 -6.76 13.32
C ILE A 106 5.00 -7.70 14.48
N PRO A 107 5.98 -8.15 15.27
CA PRO A 107 5.69 -8.97 16.43
C PRO A 107 4.89 -8.15 17.44
N TYR A 108 3.72 -8.66 17.84
CA TYR A 108 2.92 -8.08 18.90
C TYR A 108 3.06 -8.89 20.19
N ARG A 109 2.96 -8.22 21.34
CA ARG A 109 2.94 -8.89 22.63
C ARG A 109 1.59 -9.58 22.82
N MET A 110 1.58 -10.91 22.82
CA MET A 110 0.36 -11.66 23.10
C MET A 110 -0.13 -11.39 24.52
N GLN A 111 -1.41 -11.05 24.66
CA GLN A 111 -2.07 -10.91 25.95
C GLN A 111 -2.56 -12.28 26.40
N LYS A 112 -2.28 -12.63 27.66
CA LYS A 112 -2.82 -13.84 28.27
C LYS A 112 -4.28 -13.57 28.64
N GLY A 113 -5.21 -14.14 27.89
CA GLY A 113 -6.62 -14.16 28.26
C GLY A 113 -6.87 -15.09 29.45
N ALA A 114 -7.95 -14.86 30.19
CA ALA A 114 -8.40 -15.82 31.18
C ALA A 114 -8.83 -17.12 30.48
N PHE A 115 -8.41 -18.27 31.00
CA PHE A 115 -8.85 -19.57 30.47
C PHE A 115 -10.37 -19.71 30.66
N LEU A 116 -11.11 -19.84 29.57
CA LEU A 116 -12.54 -20.14 29.60
C LEU A 116 -12.71 -21.65 29.82
N ASN A 117 -13.20 -22.05 30.99
CA ASN A 117 -13.62 -23.44 31.24
C ASN A 117 -14.72 -23.84 30.24
N GLN A 118 -14.82 -25.11 29.86
CA GLN A 118 -15.87 -25.65 28.95
C GLN A 118 -17.28 -25.18 29.35
N LYS A 119 -17.59 -25.19 30.66
CA LYS A 119 -18.85 -24.67 31.21
C LYS A 119 -19.16 -23.22 30.85
N LYS A 120 -18.16 -22.38 30.52
CA LYS A 120 -18.34 -21.00 30.08
C LYS A 120 -18.34 -20.84 28.56
N GLN A 121 -17.85 -21.83 27.83
CA GLN A 121 -17.87 -21.88 26.36
C GLN A 121 -19.26 -22.34 25.86
N ASP A 122 -19.89 -23.25 26.60
CA ASP A 122 -21.21 -23.83 26.26
C ASP A 122 -22.39 -22.99 26.77
N ILE A 123 -22.15 -22.00 27.64
CA ILE A 123 -23.17 -21.04 28.03
C ILE A 123 -23.44 -20.17 26.79
N PRO A 124 -24.67 -20.17 26.22
CA PRO A 124 -25.03 -19.19 25.21
C PRO A 124 -24.71 -17.82 25.78
N ASP A 125 -23.98 -16.98 25.04
CA ASP A 125 -23.61 -15.63 25.47
C ASP A 125 -24.88 -14.78 25.61
N GLU A 126 -25.67 -15.03 26.66
CA GLU A 126 -26.95 -14.41 26.94
C GLU A 126 -26.74 -12.92 27.19
N LYS A 127 -25.58 -12.58 27.75
CA LYS A 127 -25.10 -11.21 27.90
C LYS A 127 -24.83 -10.55 26.55
N GLY A 128 -24.14 -11.24 25.63
CA GLY A 128 -23.87 -10.75 24.27
C GLY A 128 -25.15 -10.60 23.45
N SER A 129 -26.04 -11.58 23.52
CA SER A 129 -27.32 -11.60 22.82
C SER A 129 -28.29 -10.53 23.36
N LYS A 130 -28.33 -10.34 24.69
CA LYS A 130 -29.07 -9.22 25.30
C LYS A 130 -28.50 -7.88 24.86
N ALA A 131 -27.17 -7.72 24.89
CA ALA A 131 -26.52 -6.48 24.47
C ALA A 131 -26.80 -6.16 22.99
N ALA A 132 -26.79 -7.15 22.10
CA ALA A 132 -27.14 -6.99 20.69
C ALA A 132 -28.59 -6.53 20.51
N ARG A 133 -29.56 -7.15 21.21
CA ARG A 133 -30.96 -6.69 21.19
C ARG A 133 -31.14 -5.28 21.74
N TRP A 134 -30.42 -4.92 22.81
CA TRP A 134 -30.45 -3.56 23.34
C TRP A 134 -29.94 -2.55 22.31
N HIS A 135 -28.86 -2.88 21.59
CA HIS A 135 -28.30 -2.04 20.53
C HIS A 135 -29.27 -1.88 19.35
N GLU A 136 -29.92 -2.95 18.87
CA GLU A 136 -30.95 -2.86 17.83
C GLU A 136 -32.14 -1.99 18.24
N ARG A 137 -32.60 -2.13 19.49
CA ARG A 137 -33.70 -1.32 20.03
C ARG A 137 -33.31 0.16 20.13
N TRP A 138 -32.06 0.44 20.44
CA TRP A 138 -31.53 1.81 20.52
C TRP A 138 -31.43 2.44 19.12
N LEU A 139 -30.86 1.73 18.14
CA LEU A 139 -30.81 2.19 16.74
C LEU A 139 -32.21 2.40 16.14
N ALA A 140 -33.17 1.52 16.43
CA ALA A 140 -34.55 1.68 16.01
C ALA A 140 -35.24 2.91 16.64
N SER A 141 -34.79 3.32 17.83
CA SER A 141 -35.27 4.53 18.50
C SER A 141 -34.64 5.78 17.88
N ASP A 142 -33.35 5.76 17.56
CA ASP A 142 -32.65 6.84 16.84
C ASP A 142 -33.24 7.07 15.44
N ASP A 143 -33.53 6.00 14.69
CA ASP A 143 -34.21 6.06 13.40
C ASP A 143 -35.62 6.68 13.51
N ALA A 144 -36.31 6.45 14.63
CA ALA A 144 -37.63 7.02 14.89
C ALA A 144 -37.56 8.50 15.34
N ILE A 145 -36.50 8.89 16.04
CA ILE A 145 -36.22 10.29 16.42
C ILE A 145 -35.86 11.10 15.17
N TYR A 146 -34.96 10.57 14.33
CA TYR A 146 -34.55 11.21 13.07
C TYR A 146 -35.72 11.39 12.09
N ARG A 147 -36.67 10.43 12.04
CA ARG A 147 -37.90 10.57 11.25
C ARG A 147 -38.85 11.63 11.82
N ARG A 148 -38.96 11.75 13.15
CA ARG A 148 -39.86 12.70 13.83
C ARG A 148 -39.37 14.14 13.70
N GLU A 149 -38.07 14.36 13.78
CA GLU A 149 -37.44 15.68 13.58
C GLU A 149 -37.54 16.14 12.12
N ASN A 150 -37.37 15.24 11.15
CA ASN A 150 -37.57 15.58 9.73
C ASN A 150 -39.04 15.73 9.30
N LEU A 151 -40.01 15.22 10.09
CA LEU A 151 -41.43 15.51 9.92
C LEU A 151 -41.83 16.91 10.44
N HIS A 152 -41.01 17.55 11.28
CA HIS A 152 -41.25 18.91 11.79
C HIS A 152 -40.70 20.02 10.88
N CYS A 153 -39.97 19.69 9.81
CA CYS A 153 -39.43 20.65 8.83
C CYS A 153 -40.05 20.51 7.42
N GLY A 154 -41.23 19.91 7.30
CA GLY A 154 -41.98 19.73 6.04
C GLY A 154 -43.27 20.56 5.97
N GLY A 155 -43.29 21.76 6.56
CA GLY A 155 -44.35 22.74 6.33
C GLY A 155 -44.02 23.59 5.11
N GLU A 156 -44.46 23.17 3.94
CA GLU A 156 -44.59 24.04 2.77
C GLU A 156 -45.50 25.22 3.14
N GLN A 157 -44.92 26.40 3.25
CA GLN A 157 -45.70 27.64 3.22
C GLN A 157 -45.79 28.06 1.76
N GLU A 158 -46.87 27.66 1.10
CA GLU A 158 -47.23 28.20 -0.22
C GLU A 158 -47.30 29.73 -0.11
N ARG A 159 -46.35 30.42 -0.75
CA ARG A 159 -46.50 31.85 -1.01
C ARG A 159 -47.55 32.02 -2.12
N PRO A 160 -48.53 32.90 -1.95
CA PRO A 160 -49.55 33.12 -2.96
C PRO A 160 -48.92 33.70 -4.22
N LYS A 161 -49.35 33.18 -5.38
CA LYS A 161 -49.00 33.71 -6.70
C LYS A 161 -49.59 35.13 -6.81
N SER A 162 -48.75 36.16 -6.75
CA SER A 162 -49.13 37.49 -7.23
C SER A 162 -48.84 37.56 -8.73
N SER A 163 -49.90 37.62 -9.53
CA SER A 163 -49.88 38.16 -10.88
C SER A 163 -49.49 39.64 -10.86
N ASP A 164 -48.96 40.10 -12.00
CA ASP A 164 -48.64 41.49 -12.37
C ASP A 164 -47.32 42.06 -11.81
N HIS A 165 -46.41 42.67 -12.59
CA HIS A 165 -46.54 43.38 -13.85
C HIS A 165 -45.24 43.36 -14.67
N ARG A 166 -45.39 43.57 -15.99
CA ARG A 166 -44.33 43.89 -16.96
C ARG A 166 -43.62 45.19 -16.55
N TYR A 167 -42.29 45.25 -16.70
CA TYR A 167 -41.57 46.04 -17.72
C TYR A 167 -40.08 45.68 -17.68
#